data_AF-A0A285KXQ2-F1
#
_entry.id   AF-A0A285KXQ2-F1
#
_cell.length_a   1.000
_cell.length_b   1.000
_cell.length_c   1.000
_cell.angle_alpha   90.00
_cell.angle_beta   90.00
_cell.angle_gamma   90.00
#
_symmetry.space_group_name_H-M   'P 1'
#
loop_
_entity.id
_entity.type
_entity.pdbx_description
1 polymer ?
#
loop_
_entity_poly.entity_id
_entity_poly.type
_entity_poly.pdbx_seq_one_letter_code
_entity_poly.pdbx_strand_id
1 'polypeptide(L)' 'MHASEVFDCTNKENGKYPHPEDNTKYITCSNGVTYVTDCPAGLRFDPESQTCDWPHLV' A
#
# COMPACT_ATOMS: atom_id res chain seq x y z
N MET A 1 -11.23 19.64 -9.67
CA MET A 1 -11.21 19.08 -8.31
C MET A 1 -10.88 17.60 -8.42
N HIS A 2 -9.62 17.24 -8.67
CA HIS A 2 -9.22 15.82 -8.64
C HIS A 2 -8.97 15.51 -7.17
N ALA A 3 -9.97 14.94 -6.50
CA ALA A 3 -9.76 14.34 -5.19
C ALA A 3 -8.82 13.17 -5.45
N SER A 4 -7.57 13.36 -5.04
CA SER A 4 -6.51 12.35 -4.97
C SER A 4 -7.12 10.99 -4.64
N GLU A 5 -6.70 9.95 -5.35
CA GLU A 5 -7.04 8.55 -5.10
C GLU A 5 -6.49 8.10 -3.73
N VAL A 6 -7.04 8.70 -2.67
CA VAL A 6 -6.78 8.33 -1.30
C VAL A 6 -7.43 6.99 -1.11
N PHE A 7 -6.60 5.96 -1.01
CA PHE A 7 -7.06 4.63 -0.63
C PHE A 7 -7.84 4.73 0.68
N ASP A 8 -9.15 4.51 0.58
CA ASP A 8 -10.08 4.75 1.68
C ASP A 8 -10.10 3.54 2.61
N CYS A 9 -9.44 3.68 3.75
CA CYS A 9 -9.39 2.64 4.78
C CYS A 9 -10.67 2.53 5.61
N THR A 10 -11.61 3.47 5.47
CA THR A 10 -12.82 3.56 6.32
C THR A 10 -13.76 2.38 6.17
N ASN A 11 -13.75 1.72 4.99
CA ASN A 11 -14.52 0.50 4.70
C ASN A 11 -13.63 -0.73 4.49
N LYS A 12 -12.37 -0.67 4.93
CA LYS A 12 -11.40 -1.77 4.81
C LYS A 12 -11.02 -2.31 6.18
N GLU A 13 -10.61 -3.57 6.19
CA GLU A 13 -10.06 -4.18 7.39
C GLU A 13 -8.65 -3.63 7.68
N ASN A 14 -8.22 -3.77 8.94
CA ASN A 14 -6.87 -3.38 9.32
C ASN A 14 -5.88 -4.32 8.62
N GLY A 15 -4.96 -3.75 7.84
CA GLY A 15 -4.06 -4.54 7.02
C GLY A 15 -3.20 -3.68 6.10
N LYS A 16 -2.35 -4.35 5.33
CA LYS A 16 -1.53 -3.69 4.30
C LYS A 16 -2.13 -3.94 2.93
N TYR A 17 -2.15 -2.89 2.12
CA TYR A 17 -2.74 -2.84 0.80
C TYR A 17 -1.77 -2.22 -0.20
N PRO A 18 -1.79 -2.65 -1.47
CA PRO A 18 -0.95 -2.08 -2.51
C PRO A 18 -1.39 -0.65 -2.84
N HIS A 19 -0.44 0.22 -3.15
CA HIS A 19 -0.73 1.58 -3.59
C HIS A 19 -1.11 1.58 -5.08
N PRO A 20 -2.23 2.24 -5.47
CA PRO A 20 -2.79 2.13 -6.82
C PRO A 20 -1.89 2.76 -7.91
N GLU A 21 -1.16 3.82 -7.55
CA GLU A 21 -0.30 4.55 -8.49
C GLU A 21 1.19 4.16 -8.38
N ASP A 22 1.62 3.56 -7.27
CA ASP A 22 3.05 3.39 -6.92
C ASP A 22 3.28 2.05 -6.23
N ASN A 23 3.65 1.01 -6.97
CA ASN A 23 3.92 -0.31 -6.37
C ASN A 23 5.15 -0.33 -5.43
N THR A 24 5.92 0.75 -5.38
CA THR A 24 7.02 0.96 -4.43
C THR A 24 6.53 1.51 -3.08
N LYS A 25 5.22 1.76 -2.95
CA LYS A 25 4.57 2.20 -1.72
C LYS A 25 3.48 1.20 -1.35
N TYR A 26 3.18 1.14 -0.06
CA TYR A 26 2.05 0.40 0.44
C TYR A 26 1.25 1.23 1.43
N ILE A 27 -0.02 0.88 1.54
CA ILE A 27 -0.96 1.53 2.43
C ILE A 27 -1.25 0.59 3.57
N THR A 28 -1.04 1.06 4.79
CA THR A 28 -1.48 0.36 5.98
C THR A 28 -2.76 1.01 6.49
N CYS A 29 -3.84 0.24 6.56
CA CYS A 29 -5.07 0.65 7.21
C CYS A 29 -5.03 0.30 8.69
N SER A 30 -5.31 1.28 9.54
CA SER A 30 -5.47 1.06 10.98
C SER A 30 -6.61 1.93 11.52
N ASN A 31 -7.68 1.31 12.01
CA ASN A 31 -8.88 1.97 12.55
C ASN A 31 -9.50 3.00 11.60
N GLY A 32 -9.59 2.67 10.30
CA GLY A 32 -10.09 3.59 9.27
C GLY A 32 -9.11 4.69 8.86
N VAL A 33 -7.88 4.69 9.39
CA VAL A 33 -6.83 5.64 9.04
C VAL A 33 -5.86 5.00 8.04
N THR A 34 -5.56 5.74 6.98
CA THR A 34 -4.65 5.36 5.90
C THR A 34 -3.22 5.83 6.21
N TYR A 35 -2.26 4.91 6.23
CA TYR A 35 -0.84 5.21 6.40
C TYR A 35 -0.07 4.76 5.16
N VAL A 36 0.44 5.71 4.38
CA VAL A 36 1.29 5.39 3.22
C VAL A 36 2.72 5.21 3.69
N THR A 37 3.32 4.06 3.39
CA THR A 37 4.72 3.76 3.70
C THR A 37 5.45 3.39 2.43
N ASP A 38 6.61 3.98 2.24
CA ASP A 38 7.53 3.67 1.16
C ASP A 38 8.27 2.36 1.43
N CYS A 39 8.32 1.50 0.41
CA CYS A 39 9.22 0.37 0.42
C CYS A 39 10.69 0.84 0.24
N PRO A 40 11.65 0.08 0.77
CA PRO A 40 13.08 0.32 0.51
C PRO A 40 13.39 0.39 -0.99
N ALA A 41 14.43 1.13 -1.35
CA ALA A 41 14.76 1.43 -2.74
C ALA A 41 14.87 0.17 -3.61
N GLY A 42 14.00 0.08 -4.63
CA GLY A 42 13.97 -1.02 -5.60
C GLY A 42 13.05 -2.18 -5.24
N LEU A 43 12.43 -2.16 -4.06
CA LEU A 43 11.43 -3.16 -3.66
C LEU A 43 10.02 -2.70 -4.02
N ARG A 44 9.13 -3.66 -4.23
CA ARG A 44 7.70 -3.46 -4.45
C ARG A 44 6.90 -4.14 -3.36
N PHE A 45 5.77 -3.57 -3.00
CA PHE A 45 4.88 -4.22 -2.07
C PHE A 45 4.24 -5.45 -2.70
N ASP A 46 4.48 -6.59 -2.09
CA ASP A 46 3.82 -7.85 -2.39
C ASP A 46 2.56 -8.00 -1.51
N PRO A 47 1.35 -7.97 -2.08
CA PRO A 47 0.12 -8.21 -1.34
C PRO A 47 -0.05 -9.66 -0.88
N GLU A 48 0.63 -10.64 -1.49
CA GLU A 48 0.58 -12.04 -1.06
C GLU A 48 1.36 -12.23 0.25
N SER A 49 2.60 -11.74 0.31
CA SER A 49 3.43 -11.82 1.51
C SER A 49 3.16 -10.67 2.51
N GLN A 50 2.43 -9.64 2.11
CA GLN A 50 2.23 -8.39 2.86
C GLN A 50 3.54 -7.70 3.26
N THR A 51 4.56 -7.75 2.41
CA THR A 51 5.89 -7.17 2.64
C THR A 51 6.45 -6.52 1.38
N CYS A 52 7.51 -5.72 1.54
CA CYS A 52 8.25 -5.20 0.39
C CYS A 52 9.23 -6.26 -0.08
N ASP A 53 8.98 -6.79 -1.28
CA ASP A 53 9.81 -7.81 -1.91
C ASP A 53 10.33 -7.34 -3.26
N TRP A 54 11.21 -8.12 -3.87
CA TRP A 54 11.77 -7.72 -5.15
C TRP A 54 10.71 -7.82 -6.26
N PRO A 55 10.65 -6.86 -7.20
CA PRO A 55 9.65 -6.80 -8.27
C PRO A 55 9.63 -8.01 -9.23
N HIS A 56 10.62 -8.90 -9.16
CA HIS A 56 10.65 -10.13 -9.95
C HIS A 56 10.00 -11.33 -9.23
N LEU A 57 9.65 -11.16 -7.95
CA LEU A 57 9.01 -12.16 -7.09
C LEU A 57 7.53 -11.84 -6.82
N VAL A 58 7.06 -10.64 -7.19
CA VAL A 58 5.68 -10.13 -7.03
C VAL A 58 4.91 -10.15 -8.35
#